data_AF-A0A0R1YTJ8-F1
#
_entry.id   AF-A0A0R1YTJ8-F1
#
_cell.length_a   1.000
_cell.length_b   1.000
_cell.length_c   1.000
_cell.angle_alpha   90.00
_cell.angle_beta   90.00
_cell.angle_gamma   90.00
#
_symmetry.space_group_name_H-M   'P 1'
#
loop_
_entity.id
_entity.type
_entity.pdbx_description
1 polymer ?
#
loop_
_entity_poly.entity_id
_entity_poly.type
_entity_poly.pdbx_seq_one_letter_code
_entity_poly.pdbx_strand_id
1 'polypeptide(L)'
;MVENQLAATDANLIKVYSLGNTTVIYSEARRHIDAVISNKVRKIKQMEVDFVIDNLFEKEIRPKLEINETERHRVIDITLRRETA
;
A
#
# COMPACT_ATOMS: atom_id res chain seq x y z
N MET A 1 8.49 -17.48 -19.90
CA MET A 1 9.04 -17.32 -18.54
C MET A 1 8.43 -16.07 -17.91
N VAL A 2 7.22 -16.19 -17.36
CA VAL A 2 6.52 -15.08 -16.67
C VAL A 2 5.76 -15.59 -15.44
N GLU A 3 5.97 -16.86 -15.08
CA GLU A 3 5.17 -17.58 -14.06
C GLU A 3 5.85 -17.53 -12.67
N ASN A 4 7.13 -17.13 -12.60
CA ASN A 4 7.90 -17.05 -11.36
C ASN A 4 7.79 -15.72 -10.60
N GLN A 5 6.96 -14.77 -11.07
CA GLN A 5 6.69 -13.55 -10.31
C GLN A 5 5.43 -13.66 -9.43
N LEU A 6 4.61 -14.72 -9.62
CA LEU A 6 3.46 -15.00 -8.74
C LEU A 6 3.83 -15.88 -7.53
N ALA A 7 5.03 -16.48 -7.52
CA ALA A 7 5.45 -17.42 -6.48
C ALA A 7 6.23 -16.78 -5.31
N ALA A 8 6.34 -15.44 -5.26
CA ALA A 8 7.19 -14.74 -4.29
C ALA A 8 6.43 -13.76 -3.37
N THR A 9 5.09 -13.77 -3.36
CA THR A 9 4.33 -12.92 -2.44
C THR A 9 3.57 -13.81 -1.47
N ASP A 10 3.99 -13.82 -0.21
CA ASP A 10 3.30 -14.45 0.93
C ASP A 10 1.96 -13.73 1.27
N ALA A 11 1.36 -13.03 0.30
CA ALA A 11 0.12 -12.29 0.48
C ALA A 11 -1.03 -13.29 0.64
N ASN A 12 -1.54 -13.39 1.87
CA ASN A 12 -2.69 -14.22 2.19
C ASN A 12 -4.01 -13.52 1.82
N LEU A 13 -3.97 -12.19 1.67
CA LEU A 13 -5.15 -11.37 1.41
C LEU A 13 -4.79 -10.19 0.51
N ILE A 14 -5.54 -10.03 -0.59
CA ILE A 14 -5.47 -8.85 -1.45
C ILE A 14 -6.85 -8.21 -1.49
N LYS A 15 -6.92 -6.89 -1.25
CA LYS A 15 -8.14 -6.09 -1.39
C LYS A 15 -7.86 -4.90 -2.31
N VAL A 16 -8.78 -4.65 -3.25
CA VAL A 16 -8.68 -3.53 -4.18
C VAL A 16 -9.83 -2.58 -3.91
N TYR A 17 -9.50 -1.31 -3.68
CA TYR A 17 -10.44 -0.24 -3.42
C TYR A 17 -10.31 0.85 -4.47
N SER A 18 -11.42 1.54 -4.72
CA SER A 18 -11.46 2.73 -5.57
C SER A 18 -11.87 3.94 -4.75
N LEU A 19 -11.06 4.99 -4.80
CA LEU A 19 -11.29 6.27 -4.14
C LEU A 19 -11.40 7.34 -5.25
N GLY A 20 -12.56 7.39 -5.89
CA GLY A 20 -12.76 8.18 -7.11
C GLY A 20 -11.85 7.71 -8.25
N ASN A 21 -10.93 8.57 -8.69
CA ASN A 21 -9.93 8.27 -9.73
C ASN A 21 -8.63 7.65 -9.19
N THR A 22 -8.53 7.47 -7.87
CA THR A 22 -7.39 6.86 -7.19
C THR A 22 -7.71 5.40 -6.91
N THR A 23 -6.79 4.50 -7.24
CA THR A 23 -6.89 3.06 -6.92
C THR A 23 -5.99 2.76 -5.73
N VAL A 24 -6.49 1.99 -4.77
CA VAL A 24 -5.73 1.54 -3.60
C VAL A 24 -5.71 0.03 -3.61
N ILE A 25 -4.52 -0.56 -3.63
CA ILE A 25 -4.31 -2.00 -3.55
C ILE A 25 -3.72 -2.28 -2.19
N TYR A 26 -4.43 -3.06 -1.38
CA TYR A 26 -3.99 -3.53 -0.07
C TYR A 26 -3.59 -4.99 -0.17
N SER A 27 -2.44 -5.33 0.38
CA SER A 27 -1.89 -6.68 0.42
C SER A 27 -1.46 -6.99 1.84
N GLU A 28 -1.95 -8.07 2.44
CA GLU A 28 -1.52 -8.55 3.74
C GLU A 28 -0.87 -9.92 3.62
N ALA A 29 0.39 -9.98 4.07
CA ALA A 29 1.19 -11.19 4.18
C ALA A 29 1.51 -11.48 5.66
N ARG A 30 2.08 -12.65 5.97
CA ARG A 30 2.40 -12.99 7.38
C ARG A 30 3.41 -12.03 8.00
N ARG A 31 4.38 -11.57 7.21
CA ARG A 31 5.52 -10.76 7.67
C ARG A 31 5.43 -9.28 7.32
N HIS A 32 4.49 -8.89 6.46
CA HIS A 32 4.40 -7.53 5.98
C HIS A 32 2.98 -7.21 5.51
N ILE A 33 2.66 -5.92 5.50
CA ILE A 33 1.45 -5.37 4.93
C ILE A 33 1.87 -4.25 3.98
N ASP A 34 1.30 -4.24 2.78
CA ASP A 34 1.54 -3.21 1.79
C ASP A 34 0.23 -2.54 1.38
N ALA A 35 0.30 -1.23 1.14
CA ALA A 35 -0.75 -0.49 0.48
C ALA A 35 -0.15 0.35 -0.65
N VAL A 36 -0.58 0.09 -1.87
CA VAL A 36 -0.18 0.85 -3.07
C VAL A 36 -1.32 1.74 -3.48
N ILE A 37 -1.09 3.05 -3.43
CA ILE A 37 -2.01 4.08 -3.87
C ILE A 37 -1.55 4.57 -5.24
N SER A 38 -2.43 4.57 -6.24
CA SER A 38 -2.11 5.02 -7.59
C SER A 38 -3.19 5.89 -8.19
N ASN A 39 -2.79 6.95 -8.92
CA ASN A 39 -3.70 7.78 -9.68
C ASN A 39 -3.11 8.05 -11.08
N LYS A 40 -3.86 7.64 -12.12
CA LYS A 40 -3.41 7.73 -13.52
C LYS A 40 -3.50 9.15 -14.08
N VAL A 41 -4.35 10.00 -13.50
CA VAL A 41 -4.73 11.31 -14.06
C VAL A 41 -3.95 12.44 -13.37
N ARG A 42 -3.88 12.43 -12.04
CA ARG A 42 -3.30 13.52 -11.24
C ARG A 42 -2.36 13.02 -10.16
N LYS A 43 -1.62 13.96 -9.55
CA LYS A 43 -0.86 13.69 -8.32
C LYS A 43 -1.81 13.30 -7.19
N ILE A 44 -1.39 12.32 -6.40
CA ILE A 44 -2.08 11.90 -5.18
C ILE A 44 -1.86 12.99 -4.13
N LYS A 45 -2.93 13.40 -3.45
CA LYS A 45 -2.84 14.40 -2.37
C LYS A 45 -2.51 13.71 -1.06
N GLN A 46 -1.79 14.40 -0.17
CA GLN A 46 -1.44 13.86 1.14
C GLN A 46 -2.67 13.50 2.01
N MET A 47 -3.77 14.24 1.87
CA MET A 47 -5.04 13.88 2.53
C MET A 47 -5.60 12.53 2.06
N GLU A 48 -5.38 12.14 0.80
CA GLU A 48 -5.78 10.81 0.30
C GLU A 48 -4.91 9.71 0.92
N VAL A 49 -3.60 9.98 1.06
CA VAL A 49 -2.66 9.06 1.74
C VAL A 49 -3.06 8.88 3.19
N ASP A 50 -3.32 9.97 3.90
CA ASP A 50 -3.70 9.93 5.31
C ASP A 50 -5.01 9.18 5.52
N PHE A 51 -6.00 9.40 4.64
CA PHE A 51 -7.26 8.65 4.66
C PHE A 51 -7.03 7.15 4.48
N VAL A 52 -6.19 6.75 3.53
CA VAL A 52 -5.87 5.33 3.31
C VAL A 52 -5.17 4.74 4.53
N ILE A 53 -4.22 5.46 5.12
CA ILE A 53 -3.52 5.02 6.33
C ILE A 53 -4.51 4.83 7.48
N ASP A 54 -5.41 5.79 7.73
CA ASP A 54 -6.37 5.74 8.84
C ASP A 54 -7.39 4.60 8.70
N ASN A 55 -7.72 4.22 7.46
CA ASN A 55 -8.74 3.19 7.19
C ASN A 55 -8.15 1.78 7.06
N LEU A 56 -6.90 1.64 6.60
CA LEU A 56 -6.28 0.34 6.33
C LEU A 56 -5.27 -0.10 7.39
N PHE A 57 -4.72 0.84 8.16
CA PHE A 57 -3.72 0.57 9.18
C PHE A 57 -4.19 1.09 10.54
N GLU A 58 -3.80 0.41 11.62
CA GLU A 58 -4.10 0.88 12.97
C GLU A 58 -3.30 2.16 13.28
N LYS A 59 -3.87 3.08 14.06
CA LYS A 59 -3.23 4.37 14.35
C LYS A 59 -1.88 4.22 15.06
N GLU A 60 -1.74 3.18 15.87
CA GLU A 60 -0.53 2.91 16.67
C GLU A 60 0.68 2.49 15.83
N ILE A 61 0.46 2.01 14.60
CA ILE A 61 1.53 1.56 13.69
C ILE A 61 1.97 2.62 12.69
N ARG A 62 1.28 3.78 12.62
CA ARG A 62 1.69 4.93 11.78
C ARG A 62 3.18 5.28 11.85
N PRO A 63 3.85 5.37 13.02
CA PRO A 63 5.27 5.71 13.09
C PRO A 63 6.20 4.62 12.54
N LYS A 64 5.70 3.40 12.32
CA LYS A 64 6.45 2.27 11.77
C LYS A 64 6.25 2.08 10.26
N LEU A 65 5.44 2.92 9.61
CA LEU A 65 5.17 2.83 8.19
C LEU A 65 6.34 3.41 7.37
N GLU A 66 6.81 2.63 6.41
CA GLU A 66 7.72 3.09 5.37
C GLU A 66 6.89 3.61 4.20
N ILE A 67 6.91 4.92 3.95
CA ILE A 67 6.17 5.56 2.87
C ILE A 67 7.15 5.95 1.75
N ASN A 68 6.96 5.38 0.57
CA ASN A 68 7.78 5.65 -0.61
C ASN A 68 6.92 6.33 -1.69
N GLU A 69 7.33 7.51 -2.12
CA GLU A 69 6.64 8.27 -3.16
C GLU A 69 7.47 8.31 -4.43
N THR A 70 6.83 8.06 -5.58
CA THR A 70 7.48 8.24 -6.88
C THR A 70 7.74 9.72 -7.17
N GLU A 71 8.73 10.05 -8.02
CA GLU A 71 9.06 11.44 -8.39
C GLU A 71 7.84 12.23 -8.89
N ARG A 72 6.92 11.56 -9.59
CA ARG A 72 5.68 12.16 -10.11
C ARG A 72 4.53 12.19 -9.11
N HIS A 73 4.67 11.61 -7.93
CA HIS A 73 3.65 11.51 -6.87
C HIS A 73 2.31 10.94 -7.38
N ARG A 74 2.39 10.01 -8.34
CA ARG A 74 1.22 9.31 -8.92
C ARG A 74 1.07 7.90 -8.40
N VAL A 75 2.13 7.37 -7.80
CA VAL A 75 2.17 6.11 -7.10
C VAL A 75 2.86 6.36 -5.77
N ILE A 76 2.22 5.89 -4.70
CA ILE A 76 2.71 5.92 -3.32
C ILE A 76 2.60 4.50 -2.81
N ASP A 77 3.70 4.01 -2.28
CA ASP A 77 3.82 2.71 -1.64
C ASP A 77 3.94 2.92 -0.14
N ILE A 78 3.17 2.14 0.63
CA ILE A 78 3.18 2.17 2.09
C ILE A 78 3.42 0.74 2.55
N THR A 79 4.54 0.51 3.22
CA THR A 79 4.94 -0.80 3.71
C THR A 79 4.99 -0.79 5.24
N LEU A 80 4.43 -1.82 5.87
CA LEU A 80 4.64 -2.15 7.28
C LEU A 80 5.32 -3.51 7.38
N ARG A 81 6.51 -3.57 7.98
CA ARG A 81 7.16 -4.84 8.32
C ARG A 81 6.72 -5.28 9.73
N ARG A 82 6.17 -6.49 9.84
CA ARG A 82 5.88 -7.13 11.13
C ARG A 82 7.11 -7.94 11.54
N GLU A 83 7.82 -7.49 12.57
CA GLU A 83 8.87 -8.30 13.19
C GLU A 83 8.21 -9.47 13.94
N THR A 84 8.45 -10.70 13.48
CA THR A 84 8.16 -11.90 14.27
C THR A 84 9.11 -11.93 15.46
N ALA A 85 8.55 -11.77 16.66
CA ALA A 85 9.22 -12.08 17.92
C ALA A 85 9.66 -13.54 17.99
#